data_AF-A0A438I7V1-F1
#
_entry.id   AF-A0A438I7V1-F1
#
_cell.length_a   1.000
_cell.length_b   1.000
_cell.length_c   1.000
_cell.angle_alpha   90.00
_cell.angle_beta   90.00
_cell.angle_gamma   90.00
#
_symmetry.space_group_name_H-M   'P 1'
#
loop_
_entity.id
_entity.type
_entity.pdbx_description
1 polymer ?
#
loop_
_entity_poly.entity_id
_entity_poly.type
_entity_poly.pdbx_seq_one_letter_code
_entity_poly.pdbx_strand_id
1 'polypeptide(L)'
;MVAPNKRNVRGKTRGVILDKLIEANGGKPLPITIKPSDGKQTGKYCEKLSNEIGLTVRQHAPVRVEKWKQMPRAEINTMLDRIKFFPCLTMKEKFALDLTQEHVKKILEKQLSDRFRNWRCDLHKHFKKFPTVVEAKRNPHESVSNQEDWDYLCDRFSSEEFKEKMLELQRQPIAEGAVAMTEAEIYERVLGQKSGYVKGLGFGPKPISFSKSRPSSSEREIELEHRLVETQLLVETQQQQLETQQDRIDQLEALVQKQNQQHHQQFEEILRHL
;
A
#
# COMPACT_ATOMS: atom_id res chain seq x y z
N MET A 1 -34.03 -20.94 23.52
CA MET A 1 -32.71 -20.86 22.86
C MET A 1 -32.75 -19.71 21.87
N VAL A 2 -32.01 -18.63 22.12
CA VAL A 2 -31.98 -17.44 21.24
C VAL A 2 -30.98 -17.70 20.12
N ALA A 3 -31.44 -17.72 18.87
CA ALA A 3 -30.58 -17.88 17.70
C ALA A 3 -29.57 -16.71 17.63
N PRO A 4 -28.28 -16.96 17.34
CA PRO A 4 -27.29 -15.91 17.26
C PRO A 4 -27.62 -14.97 16.10
N ASN A 5 -27.69 -13.68 16.41
CA ASN A 5 -28.00 -12.60 15.48
C ASN A 5 -26.93 -12.55 14.37
N LYS A 6 -27.28 -13.02 13.17
CA LYS A 6 -26.39 -13.01 11.99
C LYS A 6 -26.19 -11.55 11.58
N ARG A 7 -25.06 -10.95 11.96
CA ARG A 7 -24.71 -9.59 11.50
C ARG A 7 -24.68 -9.59 9.97
N ASN A 8 -25.41 -8.67 9.35
CA ASN A 8 -25.30 -8.39 7.92
C ASN A 8 -23.88 -7.88 7.62
N VAL A 9 -22.97 -8.81 7.33
CA VAL A 9 -21.65 -8.50 6.81
C VAL A 9 -21.79 -8.13 5.33
N ARG A 10 -21.10 -7.06 4.91
CA ARG A 10 -21.09 -6.60 3.53
C ARG A 10 -20.54 -7.73 2.64
N GLY A 11 -21.34 -8.20 1.67
CA GLY A 11 -20.94 -9.23 0.72
C GLY A 11 -19.84 -8.77 -0.24
N LYS A 12 -19.29 -9.69 -1.04
CA LYS A 12 -18.25 -9.39 -2.03
C LYS A 12 -18.77 -8.40 -3.09
N THR A 13 -17.92 -7.45 -3.49
CA THR A 13 -18.23 -6.47 -4.54
C THR A 13 -18.48 -7.17 -5.87
N ARG A 14 -19.52 -6.75 -6.62
CA ARG A 14 -19.93 -7.30 -7.94
C ARG A 14 -19.71 -6.35 -9.13
N GLY A 15 -19.08 -5.18 -8.91
CA GLY A 15 -18.77 -4.21 -9.98
C GLY A 15 -19.94 -3.32 -10.46
N VAL A 16 -21.17 -3.59 -10.01
CA VAL A 16 -22.43 -3.01 -10.52
C VAL A 16 -22.59 -1.48 -10.33
N ILE A 17 -21.74 -0.84 -9.52
CA ILE A 17 -21.94 0.57 -9.10
C ILE A 17 -21.07 1.54 -9.94
N LEU A 18 -20.12 1.04 -10.72
CA LEU A 18 -19.11 1.90 -11.36
C LEU A 18 -19.71 2.78 -12.47
N ASP A 19 -20.60 2.24 -13.31
CA ASP A 19 -21.27 3.00 -14.37
C ASP A 19 -22.06 4.19 -13.82
N LYS A 20 -22.87 3.95 -12.78
CA LYS A 20 -23.65 5.00 -12.11
C LYS A 20 -22.78 6.10 -11.51
N LEU A 21 -21.61 5.74 -10.98
CA LEU A 21 -20.67 6.72 -10.44
C LEU A 21 -20.04 7.58 -11.53
N ILE A 22 -19.75 7.00 -12.70
CA ILE A 22 -19.18 7.72 -13.83
C ILE A 22 -20.23 8.65 -14.45
N GLU A 23 -21.48 8.20 -14.59
CA GLU A 23 -22.60 9.04 -15.01
C GLU A 23 -22.79 10.22 -14.05
N ALA A 24 -22.80 9.97 -12.74
CA ALA A 24 -22.87 11.02 -11.72
C ALA A 24 -21.63 11.95 -11.73
N ASN A 25 -20.51 11.51 -12.29
CA ASN A 25 -19.30 12.30 -12.51
C ASN A 25 -19.30 13.00 -13.89
N GLY A 26 -20.48 13.20 -14.50
CA GLY A 26 -20.63 13.86 -15.79
C GLY A 26 -20.11 13.03 -16.96
N GLY A 27 -20.12 11.70 -16.84
CA GLY A 27 -19.59 10.77 -17.85
C GLY A 27 -18.07 10.68 -17.90
N LYS A 28 -17.36 11.41 -17.04
CA LYS A 28 -15.88 11.44 -17.01
C LYS A 28 -15.31 10.30 -16.15
N PRO A 29 -14.11 9.78 -16.48
CA PRO A 29 -13.44 8.76 -15.68
C PRO A 29 -13.25 9.21 -14.24
N LEU A 30 -13.33 8.27 -13.29
CA LEU A 30 -13.22 8.61 -11.87
C LEU A 30 -11.80 9.08 -11.53
N PRO A 31 -11.62 10.28 -10.97
CA PRO A 31 -10.30 10.81 -10.66
C PRO A 31 -9.61 10.00 -9.55
N ILE A 32 -8.38 9.58 -9.80
CA ILE A 32 -7.49 8.92 -8.85
C ILE A 32 -6.10 9.53 -8.99
N THR A 33 -5.46 9.83 -7.88
CA THR A 33 -4.05 10.24 -7.86
C THR A 33 -3.21 9.15 -7.22
N ILE A 34 -2.12 8.79 -7.87
CA ILE A 34 -1.12 7.87 -7.34
C ILE A 34 0.17 8.66 -7.16
N LYS A 35 0.61 8.85 -5.91
CA LYS A 35 1.80 9.64 -5.63
C LYS A 35 3.07 8.89 -6.06
N PRO A 36 4.02 9.54 -6.77
CA PRO A 36 5.28 8.89 -7.16
C PRO A 36 6.15 8.45 -5.97
N SER A 37 6.08 9.15 -4.83
CA SER A 37 6.99 8.96 -3.69
C SER A 37 6.72 7.72 -2.85
N ASP A 38 5.48 7.50 -2.41
CA ASP A 38 5.08 6.39 -1.54
C ASP A 38 4.15 5.37 -2.25
N GLY A 39 3.76 5.68 -3.48
CA GLY A 39 2.83 4.88 -4.27
C GLY A 39 1.41 4.83 -3.72
N LYS A 40 1.07 5.73 -2.80
CA LYS A 40 -0.23 5.74 -2.15
C LYS A 40 -1.28 6.29 -3.10
N GLN A 41 -2.37 5.55 -3.23
CA GLN A 41 -3.59 6.02 -3.89
C GLN A 41 -4.28 7.04 -2.99
N THR A 42 -4.58 8.20 -3.54
CA THR A 42 -5.34 9.26 -2.86
C THR A 42 -6.52 9.71 -3.72
N GLY A 43 -7.64 10.01 -3.07
CA GLY A 43 -8.86 10.43 -3.73
C GLY A 43 -10.11 9.73 -3.20
N LYS A 44 -11.27 10.28 -3.58
CA LYS A 44 -12.60 9.78 -3.16
C LYS A 44 -12.88 8.35 -3.65
N TYR A 45 -12.29 7.94 -4.77
CA TYR A 45 -12.61 6.69 -5.45
C TYR A 45 -11.58 5.57 -5.23
N CYS A 46 -10.60 5.73 -4.32
CA CYS A 46 -9.55 4.72 -4.09
C CYS A 46 -10.12 3.35 -3.69
N GLU A 47 -11.17 3.31 -2.87
CA GLU A 47 -11.86 2.06 -2.52
C GLU A 47 -12.45 1.38 -3.78
N LYS A 48 -12.95 2.17 -4.74
CA LYS A 48 -13.53 1.65 -5.99
C LYS A 48 -12.45 1.04 -6.88
N LEU A 49 -11.30 1.71 -7.00
CA LEU A 49 -10.16 1.16 -7.71
C LEU A 49 -9.64 -0.13 -7.05
N SER A 50 -9.50 -0.14 -5.72
CA SER A 50 -9.11 -1.35 -4.98
C SER A 50 -10.07 -2.53 -5.18
N ASN A 51 -11.38 -2.25 -5.26
CA ASN A 51 -12.40 -3.25 -5.55
C ASN A 51 -12.29 -3.76 -6.98
N GLU A 52 -12.07 -2.87 -7.96
CA GLU A 52 -11.89 -3.22 -9.36
C GLU A 52 -10.68 -4.12 -9.56
N ILE A 53 -9.53 -3.77 -8.98
CA ILE A 53 -8.32 -4.61 -9.04
C ILE A 53 -8.60 -6.02 -8.49
N GLY A 54 -9.29 -6.12 -7.35
CA GLY A 54 -9.66 -7.40 -6.77
C GLY A 54 -10.64 -8.20 -7.62
N LEU A 55 -11.59 -7.53 -8.28
CA LEU A 55 -12.53 -8.14 -9.22
C LEU A 55 -11.81 -8.68 -10.45
N THR A 56 -10.96 -7.86 -11.06
CA THR A 56 -10.17 -8.22 -12.24
C THR A 56 -9.34 -9.47 -11.98
N VAL A 57 -8.65 -9.55 -10.84
CA VAL A 57 -7.88 -10.75 -10.48
C VAL A 57 -8.76 -12.00 -10.39
N ARG A 58 -9.91 -11.92 -9.69
CA ARG A 58 -10.79 -13.09 -9.52
C ARG A 58 -11.44 -13.56 -10.82
N GLN A 59 -11.63 -12.65 -11.78
CA GLN A 59 -12.33 -12.95 -13.03
C GLN A 59 -11.39 -13.31 -14.17
N HIS A 60 -10.14 -12.83 -14.15
CA HIS A 60 -9.26 -12.87 -15.31
C HIS A 60 -7.86 -13.38 -15.03
N ALA A 61 -7.42 -13.49 -13.77
CA ALA A 61 -6.10 -14.06 -13.51
C ALA A 61 -6.09 -15.57 -13.81
N PRO A 62 -5.10 -16.06 -14.57
CA PRO A 62 -5.02 -17.48 -14.90
C PRO A 62 -4.74 -18.31 -13.63
N VAL A 63 -5.66 -19.23 -13.33
CA VAL A 63 -5.60 -20.09 -12.13
C VAL A 63 -4.35 -20.98 -12.10
N ARG A 64 -3.93 -21.42 -13.29
CA ARG A 64 -2.83 -22.38 -13.52
C ARG A 64 -1.43 -21.77 -13.43
N VAL A 65 -1.33 -20.43 -13.33
CA VAL A 65 -0.05 -19.78 -13.02
C VAL A 65 0.19 -19.88 -11.52
N GLU A 66 1.26 -20.53 -11.11
CA GLU A 66 1.52 -20.75 -9.68
C GLU A 66 2.01 -19.49 -8.97
N LYS A 67 2.95 -18.78 -9.59
CA LYS A 67 3.62 -17.61 -9.00
C LYS A 67 3.39 -16.38 -9.85
N TRP A 68 3.16 -15.24 -9.21
CA TRP A 68 3.05 -13.95 -9.91
C TRP A 68 4.26 -13.65 -10.81
N LYS A 69 5.47 -14.03 -10.39
CA LYS A 69 6.69 -13.85 -11.19
C LYS A 69 6.69 -14.63 -12.52
N GLN A 70 5.88 -15.68 -12.63
CA GLN A 70 5.71 -16.49 -13.84
C GLN A 70 4.52 -16.01 -14.70
N MET A 71 3.78 -15.00 -14.24
CA MET A 71 2.62 -14.48 -14.95
C MET A 71 3.06 -13.89 -16.30
N PRO A 72 2.50 -14.36 -17.44
CA PRO A 72 2.83 -13.81 -18.74
C PRO A 72 2.53 -12.31 -18.79
N ARG A 73 3.42 -11.54 -19.43
CA ARG A 73 3.27 -10.09 -19.48
C ARG A 73 1.97 -9.65 -20.16
N ALA A 74 1.53 -10.40 -21.16
CA ALA A 74 0.26 -10.18 -21.86
C ALA A 74 -0.96 -10.27 -20.91
N GLU A 75 -0.95 -11.21 -19.97
CA GLU A 75 -2.01 -11.36 -18.96
C GLU A 75 -2.03 -10.19 -17.97
N ILE A 76 -0.84 -9.76 -17.53
CA ILE A 76 -0.71 -8.57 -16.67
C ILE A 76 -1.28 -7.34 -17.38
N ASN A 77 -0.87 -7.11 -18.63
CA ASN A 77 -1.36 -5.97 -19.41
C ASN A 77 -2.88 -6.04 -19.63
N THR A 78 -3.41 -7.22 -19.96
CA THR A 78 -4.86 -7.44 -20.11
C THR A 78 -5.62 -7.09 -18.83
N MET A 79 -5.09 -7.47 -17.65
CA MET A 79 -5.69 -7.08 -16.37
C MET A 79 -5.61 -5.56 -16.13
N LEU A 80 -4.48 -4.92 -16.44
CA LEU A 80 -4.34 -3.45 -16.34
C LEU A 80 -5.34 -2.73 -17.25
N ASP A 81 -5.49 -3.19 -18.49
CA ASP A 81 -6.44 -2.63 -19.45
C ASP A 81 -7.88 -2.82 -18.97
N ARG A 82 -8.22 -3.97 -18.38
CA ARG A 82 -9.55 -4.19 -17.79
C ARG A 82 -9.82 -3.35 -16.55
N ILE A 83 -8.79 -2.98 -15.79
CA ILE A 83 -8.93 -2.02 -14.69
C ILE A 83 -9.17 -0.62 -15.22
N LYS A 84 -8.46 -0.23 -16.28
CA LYS A 84 -8.54 1.11 -16.85
C LYS A 84 -9.81 1.31 -17.70
N PHE A 85 -10.21 0.32 -18.48
CA PHE A 85 -11.26 0.43 -19.49
C PHE A 85 -12.44 -0.49 -19.21
N PHE A 86 -13.62 -0.10 -19.71
CA PHE A 86 -14.76 -1.02 -19.75
C PHE A 86 -14.59 -2.11 -20.81
N PRO A 87 -15.04 -3.34 -20.52
CA PRO A 87 -15.05 -4.42 -21.50
C PRO A 87 -16.13 -4.18 -22.56
N CYS A 88 -15.86 -3.33 -23.56
CA CYS A 88 -16.69 -3.16 -24.77
C CYS A 88 -15.87 -2.51 -25.91
N LEU A 89 -16.45 -2.40 -27.12
CA LEU A 89 -15.83 -1.81 -28.31
C LEU A 89 -15.45 -0.32 -28.17
N THR A 90 -15.95 0.37 -27.14
CA THR A 90 -15.59 1.76 -26.87
C THR A 90 -14.48 1.83 -25.82
N MET A 91 -13.42 2.61 -26.08
CA MET A 91 -12.31 2.85 -25.13
C MET A 91 -12.73 3.78 -23.99
N LYS A 92 -13.84 3.46 -23.33
CA LYS A 92 -14.34 4.23 -22.18
C LYS A 92 -13.50 3.89 -20.96
N GLU A 93 -12.83 4.90 -20.42
CA GLU A 93 -12.04 4.79 -19.20
C GLU A 93 -12.93 4.78 -17.95
N LYS A 94 -12.63 3.88 -17.02
CA LYS A 94 -13.25 3.77 -15.69
C LYS A 94 -12.65 4.77 -14.71
N PHE A 95 -11.33 4.88 -14.75
CA PHE A 95 -10.53 5.71 -13.85
C PHE A 95 -9.57 6.55 -14.68
N ALA A 96 -9.35 7.79 -14.26
CA ALA A 96 -8.34 8.66 -14.85
C ALA A 96 -6.93 8.18 -14.42
N LEU A 97 -6.47 7.08 -15.02
CA LEU A 97 -5.18 6.45 -14.76
C LEU A 97 -4.28 6.62 -15.98
N ASP A 98 -3.15 7.30 -15.76
CA ASP A 98 -2.11 7.40 -16.77
C ASP A 98 -1.21 6.16 -16.71
N LEU A 99 -1.57 5.15 -17.50
CA LEU A 99 -0.75 3.96 -17.66
C LEU A 99 0.52 4.22 -18.47
N THR A 100 0.78 5.40 -19.04
CA THR A 100 2.09 5.69 -19.66
C THR A 100 3.18 5.89 -18.60
N GLN A 101 2.78 6.30 -17.40
CA GLN A 101 3.66 6.51 -16.26
C GLN A 101 4.12 5.18 -15.63
N GLU A 102 5.43 4.99 -15.55
CA GLU A 102 6.02 3.77 -15.00
C GLU A 102 5.62 3.53 -13.53
N HIS A 103 5.62 4.58 -12.71
CA HIS A 103 5.24 4.46 -11.29
C HIS A 103 3.80 3.97 -11.12
N VAL A 104 2.86 4.46 -11.95
CA VAL A 104 1.46 4.02 -11.95
C VAL A 104 1.36 2.53 -12.28
N LYS A 105 2.01 2.08 -13.37
CA LYS A 105 2.04 0.64 -13.74
C LYS A 105 2.58 -0.21 -12.60
N LYS A 106 3.74 0.16 -12.07
CA LYS A 106 4.43 -0.59 -11.00
C LYS A 106 3.55 -0.75 -9.76
N ILE A 107 2.80 0.28 -9.39
CA ILE A 107 1.90 0.25 -8.23
C ILE A 107 0.66 -0.60 -8.47
N LEU A 108 0.07 -0.53 -9.67
CA LEU A 108 -1.07 -1.37 -10.03
C LEU A 108 -0.67 -2.84 -10.14
N GLU A 109 0.48 -3.15 -10.72
CA GLU A 109 1.02 -4.51 -10.78
C GLU A 109 1.34 -5.08 -9.42
N LYS A 110 1.91 -4.27 -8.52
CA LYS A 110 2.10 -4.67 -7.12
C LYS A 110 0.76 -5.03 -6.49
N GLN A 111 -0.27 -4.20 -6.68
CA GLN A 111 -1.60 -4.50 -6.14
C GLN A 111 -2.24 -5.73 -6.77
N LEU A 112 -2.11 -5.93 -8.08
CA LEU A 112 -2.55 -7.15 -8.75
C LEU A 112 -1.86 -8.38 -8.17
N SER A 113 -0.54 -8.33 -7.98
CA SER A 113 0.23 -9.38 -7.31
C SER A 113 -0.27 -9.67 -5.91
N ASP A 114 -0.45 -8.63 -5.09
CA ASP A 114 -0.97 -8.76 -3.73
C ASP A 114 -2.36 -9.39 -3.72
N ARG A 115 -3.24 -8.98 -4.63
CA ARG A 115 -4.61 -9.51 -4.76
C ARG A 115 -4.61 -10.95 -5.26
N PHE A 116 -3.75 -11.29 -6.21
CA PHE A 116 -3.61 -12.66 -6.73
C PHE A 116 -3.17 -13.63 -5.63
N ARG A 117 -2.17 -13.25 -4.84
CA ARG A 117 -1.66 -14.07 -3.74
C ARG A 117 -2.70 -14.27 -2.65
N ASN A 118 -3.36 -13.18 -2.22
CA ASN A 118 -4.44 -13.26 -1.23
C ASN A 118 -5.61 -14.13 -1.72
N TRP A 119 -6.00 -13.98 -3.00
CA TRP A 119 -7.05 -14.80 -3.58
C TRP A 119 -6.70 -16.29 -3.51
N ARG A 120 -5.48 -16.69 -3.87
CA ARG A 120 -5.02 -18.08 -3.76
C ARG A 120 -5.03 -18.59 -2.30
N CYS A 121 -4.63 -17.75 -1.34
CA CYS A 121 -4.73 -18.10 0.08
C CYS A 121 -6.19 -18.35 0.50
N ASP A 122 -7.14 -17.56 0.01
CA ASP A 122 -8.56 -17.74 0.33
C ASP A 122 -9.14 -19.00 -0.32
N LEU A 123 -8.72 -19.34 -1.54
CA LEU A 123 -9.09 -20.61 -2.19
C LEU A 123 -8.59 -21.81 -1.38
N HIS A 124 -7.35 -21.76 -0.93
CA HIS A 124 -6.79 -22.83 -0.12
C HIS A 124 -7.48 -22.96 1.25
N LYS A 125 -7.80 -21.85 1.92
CA LYS A 125 -8.60 -21.86 3.15
C LYS A 125 -9.97 -22.49 2.94
N HIS A 126 -10.59 -22.26 1.77
CA HIS A 126 -11.86 -22.90 1.42
C HIS A 126 -11.69 -24.39 1.21
N PHE A 127 -10.67 -24.81 0.46
CA PHE A 127 -10.32 -26.22 0.27
C PHE A 127 -10.16 -26.97 1.61
N LYS A 128 -9.45 -26.38 2.58
CA LYS A 128 -9.24 -26.96 3.92
C LYS A 128 -10.49 -27.17 4.78
N LYS A 129 -11.64 -26.60 4.40
CA LYS A 129 -12.89 -26.85 5.12
C LYS A 129 -13.42 -28.27 4.90
N PHE A 130 -12.92 -28.96 3.88
CA PHE A 130 -13.34 -30.29 3.51
C PHE A 130 -12.30 -31.32 3.94
N PRO A 131 -12.70 -32.43 4.57
CA PRO A 131 -11.78 -33.49 5.02
C PRO A 131 -11.17 -34.29 3.86
N THR A 132 -11.85 -34.35 2.71
CA THR A 132 -11.38 -35.12 1.55
C THR A 132 -11.33 -34.26 0.29
N VAL A 133 -10.42 -34.61 -0.61
CA VAL A 133 -10.28 -33.95 -1.93
C VAL A 133 -11.57 -34.09 -2.75
N VAL A 134 -12.22 -35.25 -2.66
CA VAL A 134 -13.48 -35.53 -3.36
C VAL A 134 -14.59 -34.58 -2.89
N GLU A 135 -14.72 -34.37 -1.58
CA GLU A 135 -15.67 -33.39 -1.03
C GLU A 135 -15.31 -31.96 -1.41
N ALA A 136 -14.01 -31.61 -1.41
CA ALA A 136 -13.56 -30.29 -1.84
C ALA A 136 -13.93 -30.01 -3.31
N LYS A 137 -13.69 -30.97 -4.22
CA LYS A 137 -14.03 -30.85 -5.65
C LYS A 137 -15.53 -30.64 -5.89
N ARG A 138 -16.40 -31.30 -5.11
CA ARG A 138 -17.86 -31.10 -5.17
C ARG A 138 -18.33 -29.73 -4.69
N ASN A 139 -17.48 -28.95 -4.03
CA ASN A 139 -17.81 -27.66 -3.44
C ASN A 139 -16.90 -26.54 -3.95
N PRO A 140 -17.00 -26.18 -5.25
CA PRO A 140 -16.17 -25.13 -5.85
C PRO A 140 -16.33 -23.79 -5.14
N HIS A 141 -15.21 -23.06 -5.00
CA HIS A 141 -15.25 -21.72 -4.46
C HIS A 141 -15.90 -20.75 -5.47
N GLU A 142 -16.81 -19.88 -5.00
CA GLU A 142 -17.64 -18.99 -5.83
C GLU A 142 -16.89 -18.03 -6.77
N SER A 143 -15.59 -17.86 -6.55
CA SER A 143 -14.73 -16.98 -7.36
C SER A 143 -13.86 -17.73 -8.37
N VAL A 144 -14.04 -19.03 -8.52
CA VAL A 144 -13.40 -19.82 -9.58
C VAL A 144 -14.49 -20.10 -10.60
N SER A 145 -14.26 -19.66 -11.83
CA SER A 145 -15.33 -19.54 -12.83
C SER A 145 -15.80 -20.89 -13.40
N ASN A 146 -14.95 -21.92 -13.37
CA ASN A 146 -15.25 -23.22 -13.94
C ASN A 146 -14.78 -24.36 -13.00
N GLN A 147 -15.39 -25.53 -13.18
CA GLN A 147 -15.11 -26.71 -12.35
C GLN A 147 -13.70 -27.25 -12.59
N GLU A 148 -13.20 -27.22 -13.84
CA GLU A 148 -11.88 -27.76 -14.19
C GLU A 148 -10.73 -27.05 -13.46
N ASP A 149 -10.79 -25.72 -13.37
CA ASP A 149 -9.80 -24.92 -12.66
C ASP A 149 -9.89 -25.14 -11.15
N TRP A 150 -11.10 -25.39 -10.61
CA TRP A 150 -11.25 -25.77 -9.21
C TRP A 150 -10.71 -27.17 -8.93
N ASP A 151 -10.96 -28.13 -9.80
CA ASP A 151 -10.43 -29.49 -9.69
C ASP A 151 -8.91 -29.50 -9.76
N TYR A 152 -8.32 -28.74 -10.71
CA TYR A 152 -6.89 -28.52 -10.81
C TYR A 152 -6.30 -27.96 -9.52
N LEU A 153 -6.95 -26.95 -8.91
CA LEU A 153 -6.53 -26.40 -7.63
C LEU A 153 -6.62 -27.41 -6.49
N CYS A 154 -7.69 -28.20 -6.43
CA CYS A 154 -7.85 -29.25 -5.43
C CYS A 154 -6.75 -30.31 -5.54
N ASP A 155 -6.44 -30.76 -6.75
CA ASP A 155 -5.36 -31.72 -7.00
C ASP A 155 -4.01 -31.14 -6.61
N ARG A 156 -3.76 -29.86 -6.94
CA ARG A 156 -2.53 -29.16 -6.55
C ARG A 156 -2.40 -29.01 -5.04
N PHE A 157 -3.45 -28.59 -4.34
CA PHE A 157 -3.43 -28.44 -2.88
C PHE A 157 -3.29 -29.77 -2.15
N SER A 158 -3.70 -30.86 -2.79
CA SER A 158 -3.60 -32.21 -2.25
C SER A 158 -2.28 -32.91 -2.58
N SER A 159 -1.47 -32.35 -3.48
CA SER A 159 -0.24 -32.97 -3.95
C SER A 159 0.80 -33.03 -2.83
N GLU A 160 1.58 -34.13 -2.80
CA GLU A 160 2.60 -34.30 -1.77
C GLU A 160 3.66 -33.21 -1.83
N GLU A 161 4.10 -32.82 -3.03
CA GLU A 161 5.01 -31.69 -3.22
C GLU A 161 4.51 -30.39 -2.55
N PHE A 162 3.19 -30.13 -2.61
CA PHE A 162 2.61 -28.95 -1.97
C PHE A 162 2.64 -29.06 -0.45
N LYS A 163 2.27 -30.22 0.09
CA LYS A 163 2.27 -30.52 1.53
C LYS A 163 3.68 -30.54 2.11
N GLU A 164 4.64 -31.14 1.42
CA GLU A 164 6.05 -31.18 1.81
C GLU A 164 6.63 -29.78 1.88
N LYS A 165 6.36 -28.95 0.88
CA LYS A 165 6.81 -27.55 0.89
C LYS A 165 6.19 -26.72 2.02
N MET A 166 4.94 -27.01 2.38
CA MET A 166 4.31 -26.45 3.59
C MET A 166 5.04 -26.88 4.85
N LEU A 167 5.35 -28.17 4.95
CA LEU A 167 6.02 -28.76 6.11
C LEU A 167 7.49 -28.28 6.24
N GLU A 168 8.20 -28.14 5.14
CA GLU A 168 9.58 -27.65 5.10
C GLU A 168 9.67 -26.23 5.67
N LEU A 169 8.75 -25.35 5.27
CA LEU A 169 8.68 -23.99 5.78
C LEU A 169 8.24 -23.91 7.25
N GLN A 170 7.47 -24.88 7.74
CA GLN A 170 7.18 -25.04 9.17
C GLN A 170 8.41 -25.43 9.98
N ARG A 171 9.33 -26.20 9.38
CA ARG A 171 10.54 -26.72 10.06
C ARG A 171 11.72 -25.76 10.03
N GLN A 172 11.60 -24.59 9.37
CA GLN A 172 12.67 -23.58 9.37
C GLN A 172 12.92 -23.07 10.80
N PRO A 173 14.19 -22.97 11.25
CA PRO A 173 14.50 -22.61 12.62
C PRO A 173 13.93 -21.24 12.98
N ILE A 174 13.18 -21.22 14.07
CA ILE A 174 12.63 -20.03 14.68
C ILE A 174 13.78 -19.41 15.49
N ALA A 175 14.19 -18.18 15.17
CA ALA A 175 15.17 -17.44 15.99
C ALA A 175 14.68 -17.39 17.44
N GLU A 176 15.58 -17.53 18.42
CA GLU A 176 15.21 -17.55 19.85
C GLU A 176 14.30 -16.36 20.19
N GLY A 177 13.08 -16.66 20.67
CA GLY A 177 12.05 -15.67 21.01
C GLY A 177 11.02 -15.35 19.91
N ALA A 178 11.13 -15.91 18.70
CA ALA A 178 10.11 -15.72 17.66
C ALA A 178 8.94 -16.72 17.81
N VAL A 179 7.75 -16.28 17.41
CA VAL A 179 6.54 -17.14 17.38
C VAL A 179 6.62 -18.07 16.17
N ALA A 180 6.24 -19.34 16.33
CA ALA A 180 6.13 -20.27 15.22
C ALA A 180 5.25 -19.68 14.10
N MET A 181 5.75 -19.74 12.87
CA MET A 181 5.07 -19.19 11.70
C MET A 181 3.69 -19.82 11.58
N THR A 182 2.64 -19.00 11.55
CA THR A 182 1.27 -19.50 11.44
C THR A 182 1.06 -20.13 10.06
N GLU A 183 0.12 -21.07 9.95
CA GLU A 183 -0.18 -21.73 8.68
C GLU A 183 -0.45 -20.70 7.56
N ALA A 184 -1.16 -19.60 7.85
CA ALA A 184 -1.40 -18.53 6.91
C ALA A 184 -0.12 -17.82 6.42
N GLU A 185 0.88 -17.65 7.29
CA GLU A 185 2.19 -17.07 6.96
C GLU A 185 3.08 -18.04 6.17
N ILE A 186 2.93 -19.34 6.41
CA ILE A 186 3.58 -20.40 5.62
C ILE A 186 3.00 -20.47 4.21
N TYR A 187 1.66 -20.39 4.08
CA TYR A 187 0.98 -20.21 2.79
C TYR A 187 1.47 -18.97 2.07
N GLU A 188 1.62 -17.87 2.80
CA GLU A 188 2.18 -16.63 2.27
C GLU A 188 3.61 -16.83 1.76
N ARG A 189 4.44 -17.64 2.41
CA ARG A 189 5.82 -17.90 1.97
C ARG A 189 5.90 -18.84 0.77
N VAL A 190 4.99 -19.81 0.63
CA VAL A 190 4.91 -20.70 -0.55
C VAL A 190 4.32 -20.01 -1.78
N LEU A 191 3.31 -19.17 -1.57
CA LEU A 191 2.61 -18.44 -2.62
C LEU A 191 3.24 -17.06 -2.91
N GLY A 192 4.13 -16.57 -2.05
CA GLY A 192 4.91 -15.32 -2.12
C GLY A 192 4.53 -14.26 -1.07
N GLN A 193 5.52 -13.60 -0.44
CA GLN A 193 5.35 -12.66 0.71
C GLN A 193 4.34 -11.53 0.46
N LYS A 194 3.39 -11.32 1.38
CA LYS A 194 2.40 -10.22 1.42
C LYS A 194 3.09 -8.93 1.82
N SER A 195 2.74 -7.83 1.17
CA SER A 195 3.03 -6.53 1.79
C SER A 195 2.16 -6.40 3.04
N GLY A 196 2.73 -5.98 4.17
CA GLY A 196 1.99 -5.71 5.40
C GLY A 196 0.81 -4.72 5.22
N TYR A 197 0.05 -4.49 6.30
CA TYR A 197 -1.13 -3.63 6.31
C TYR A 197 -0.88 -2.26 5.66
N VAL A 198 -1.49 -2.00 4.50
CA VAL A 198 -1.47 -0.69 3.84
C VAL A 198 -2.76 0.05 4.18
N LYS A 199 -2.62 1.15 4.92
CA LYS A 199 -3.74 2.02 5.33
C LYS A 199 -4.47 2.56 4.09
N GLY A 200 -5.72 2.11 3.89
CA GLY A 200 -6.55 2.46 2.73
C GLY A 200 -6.88 1.29 1.78
N LEU A 201 -6.30 0.10 1.96
CA LEU A 201 -6.50 -1.08 1.08
C LEU A 201 -7.50 -2.13 1.60
N GLY A 202 -8.25 -1.81 2.67
CA GLY A 202 -9.50 -2.46 3.06
C GLY A 202 -9.47 -3.90 3.57
N PHE A 203 -8.42 -4.71 3.41
CA PHE A 203 -8.43 -6.12 3.82
C PHE A 203 -7.08 -6.67 4.32
N GLY A 204 -7.11 -7.23 5.53
CA GLY A 204 -6.07 -7.95 6.28
C GLY A 204 -6.69 -8.49 7.58
N PRO A 205 -6.10 -9.48 8.28
CA PRO A 205 -6.62 -9.91 9.58
C PRO A 205 -6.78 -8.67 10.47
N LYS A 206 -7.95 -8.54 11.11
CA LYS A 206 -8.17 -7.47 12.09
C LYS A 206 -7.01 -7.56 13.10
N PRO A 207 -6.31 -6.46 13.40
CA PRO A 207 -5.44 -6.48 14.56
C PRO A 207 -6.28 -6.96 15.74
N ILE A 208 -5.71 -7.85 16.57
CA ILE A 208 -6.24 -8.13 17.90
C ILE A 208 -6.52 -6.76 18.49
N SER A 209 -7.77 -6.52 18.91
CA SER A 209 -8.13 -5.26 19.53
C SER A 209 -7.26 -5.12 20.77
N PHE A 210 -6.16 -4.39 20.65
CA PHE A 210 -5.49 -3.80 21.79
C PHE A 210 -6.44 -2.71 22.31
N SER A 211 -7.45 -3.15 23.05
CA SER A 211 -8.46 -2.32 23.69
C SER A 211 -7.97 -1.78 25.04
N LYS A 212 -6.66 -1.78 25.29
CA LYS A 212 -6.06 -1.17 26.48
C LYS A 212 -4.73 -0.56 26.08
N SER A 213 -4.80 0.70 25.61
CA SER A 213 -3.69 1.68 25.43
C SER A 213 -3.68 2.41 24.09
N ARG A 214 -4.84 2.66 23.47
CA ARG A 214 -4.91 3.75 22.48
C ARG A 214 -5.38 5.01 23.18
N PRO A 215 -4.59 6.09 23.13
CA PRO A 215 -5.08 7.37 23.58
C PRO A 215 -6.31 7.73 22.75
N SER A 216 -7.32 8.29 23.42
CA SER A 216 -8.49 8.89 22.81
C SER A 216 -8.08 9.80 21.64
N SER A 217 -8.98 10.00 20.66
CA SER A 217 -8.77 10.98 19.58
C SER A 217 -8.37 12.34 20.13
N SER A 218 -8.88 12.70 21.32
CA SER A 218 -8.52 13.92 22.05
C SER A 218 -7.08 13.91 22.59
N GLU A 219 -6.56 12.79 23.08
CA GLU A 219 -5.20 12.72 23.63
C GLU A 219 -4.13 12.83 22.54
N ARG A 220 -4.42 12.32 21.34
CA ARG A 220 -3.52 12.46 20.18
C ARG A 220 -3.54 13.86 19.59
N GLU A 221 -4.68 14.56 19.71
CA GLU A 221 -4.83 15.97 19.33
C GLU A 221 -4.03 16.85 20.30
N ILE A 222 -4.13 16.61 21.60
CA ILE A 222 -3.32 17.27 22.64
C ILE A 222 -1.81 17.03 22.41
N GLU A 223 -1.40 15.80 22.06
CA GLU A 223 0.01 15.49 21.77
C GLU A 223 0.51 16.22 20.51
N LEU A 224 -0.35 16.40 19.50
CA LEU A 224 -0.01 17.16 18.29
C LEU A 224 0.08 18.66 18.57
N GLU A 225 -0.83 19.21 19.37
CA GLU A 225 -0.79 20.60 19.82
C GLU A 225 0.47 20.89 20.65
N HIS A 226 0.82 20.00 21.58
CA HIS A 226 2.03 20.14 22.38
C HIS A 226 3.29 20.13 21.51
N ARG A 227 3.38 19.20 20.55
CA ARG A 227 4.49 19.17 19.58
C ARG A 227 4.53 20.42 18.70
N LEU A 228 3.38 20.96 18.33
CA LEU A 228 3.31 22.18 17.52
C LEU A 228 3.87 23.37 18.31
N VAL A 229 3.50 23.52 19.58
CA VAL A 229 4.03 24.57 20.45
C VAL A 229 5.54 24.41 20.67
N GLU A 230 6.00 23.18 20.90
CA GLU A 230 7.43 22.88 21.08
C GLU A 230 8.25 23.21 19.82
N THR A 231 7.74 22.83 18.65
CA THR A 231 8.41 23.16 17.37
C THR A 231 8.39 24.67 17.09
N GLN A 232 7.31 25.37 17.44
CA GLN A 232 7.23 26.82 17.32
C GLN A 232 8.30 27.52 18.18
N LEU A 233 8.44 27.10 19.44
CA LEU A 233 9.45 27.65 20.35
C LEU A 233 10.88 27.38 19.85
N LEU A 234 11.13 26.21 19.27
CA LEU A 234 12.44 25.88 18.69
C LEU A 234 12.76 26.79 17.50
N VAL A 235 11.77 27.06 16.63
CA VAL A 235 11.92 27.97 15.49
C VAL A 235 12.20 29.39 15.96
N GLU A 236 11.48 29.88 16.95
CA GLU A 236 11.72 31.21 17.54
C GLU A 236 13.12 31.32 18.14
N THR A 237 13.56 30.28 18.87
CA THR A 237 14.91 30.23 19.45
C THR A 237 15.99 30.25 18.37
N GLN A 238 15.81 29.48 17.29
CA GLN A 238 16.75 29.49 16.16
C GLN A 238 16.77 30.85 15.45
N GLN A 239 15.62 31.51 15.33
CA GLN A 239 15.53 32.84 14.73
C GLN A 239 16.32 33.88 15.54
N GLN A 240 16.20 33.86 16.87
CA GLN A 240 16.99 34.74 17.76
C GLN A 240 18.49 34.47 17.66
N GLN A 241 18.90 33.21 17.50
CA GLN A 241 20.30 32.87 17.30
C GLN A 241 20.84 33.40 15.97
N LEU A 242 20.06 33.32 14.89
CA LEU A 242 20.44 33.89 13.59
C LEU A 242 20.57 35.41 13.66
N GLU A 243 19.66 36.09 14.35
CA GLU A 243 19.73 37.54 14.56
C GLU A 243 20.98 37.93 15.35
N THR A 244 21.28 37.20 16.44
CA THR A 244 22.51 37.40 17.22
C THR A 244 23.78 37.16 16.39
N GLN A 245 23.75 36.19 15.46
CA GLN A 245 24.87 35.96 14.55
C GLN A 245 25.02 37.11 13.55
N GLN A 246 23.92 37.65 13.02
CA GLN A 246 23.94 38.79 12.11
C GLN A 246 24.53 40.03 12.79
N ASP A 247 24.11 40.34 14.02
CA ASP A 247 24.67 41.47 14.78
C ASP A 247 26.19 41.35 14.98
N ARG A 248 26.70 40.14 15.19
CA ARG A 248 28.16 39.90 15.29
C ARG A 248 28.87 40.13 13.96
N ILE A 249 28.26 39.72 12.85
CA ILE A 249 28.80 39.96 11.51
C ILE A 249 28.90 41.47 11.27
N ASP A 250 27.82 42.20 11.55
CA ASP A 250 27.78 43.65 11.36
C ASP A 250 28.82 44.38 12.23
N GLN A 251 29.02 43.93 13.48
CA GLN A 251 30.10 44.44 14.35
C GLN A 251 31.50 44.15 13.80
N LEU A 252 31.74 42.94 13.25
CA LEU A 252 33.02 42.60 12.63
C LEU A 252 33.28 43.43 11.38
N GLU A 253 32.25 43.66 10.56
CA GLU A 253 32.36 44.54 9.38
C GLU A 253 32.73 45.97 9.77
N ALA A 254 32.11 46.52 10.81
CA ALA A 254 32.43 47.85 11.31
C ALA A 254 33.88 47.95 11.83
N LEU A 255 34.39 46.92 12.50
CA LEU A 255 35.78 46.87 12.97
C LEU A 255 36.77 46.83 11.79
N VAL A 256 36.48 46.02 10.77
CA VAL A 256 37.31 45.95 9.55
C VAL A 256 37.32 47.30 8.82
N GLN A 257 36.17 47.96 8.68
CA GLN A 257 36.10 49.29 8.07
C GLN A 257 36.92 50.32 8.85
N LYS A 258 36.82 50.32 10.18
CA LYS A 258 37.60 51.24 11.03
C LYS A 258 39.10 51.00 10.91
N GLN A 259 39.53 49.73 10.87
CA GLN A 259 40.94 49.38 10.69
C GLN A 259 41.46 49.84 9.32
N ASN A 260 40.68 49.64 8.26
CA ASN A 260 41.02 50.13 6.92
C ASN A 260 41.14 51.66 6.86
N GLN A 261 40.25 52.38 7.54
CA GLN A 261 40.34 53.84 7.65
C GLN A 261 41.59 54.29 8.41
N GLN A 262 41.95 53.62 9.50
CA GLN A 262 43.18 53.91 10.24
C GLN A 262 44.43 53.65 9.42
N HIS A 263 44.49 52.53 8.69
CA HIS A 263 45.60 52.22 7.79
C HIS A 263 45.74 53.29 6.68
N HIS A 264 44.62 53.75 6.12
CA HIS A 264 44.61 54.81 5.12
C HIS A 264 45.13 56.15 5.70
N GLN A 265 44.70 56.52 6.91
CA GLN A 265 45.19 57.72 7.60
C GLN A 265 46.69 57.65 7.90
N GLN A 266 47.20 56.51 8.37
CA GLN A 266 48.63 56.30 8.60
C GLN A 266 49.44 56.42 7.31
N PHE A 267 48.92 55.89 6.20
CA PHE A 267 49.57 56.01 4.90
C PHE A 267 49.66 57.48 4.43
N GLU A 268 48.57 58.25 4.57
CA GLU A 268 48.56 59.69 4.26
C GLU A 268 49.51 60.49 5.16
N GLU A 269 49.63 60.14 6.43
CA GLU A 269 50.55 60.80 7.37
C GLU A 269 52.03 60.53 7.02
N ILE A 270 52.35 59.30 6.60
CA ILE A 270 53.69 58.95 6.09
C ILE A 270 54.01 59.77 4.83
N LEU A 271 53.07 59.93 3.90
CA LEU A 271 53.25 60.72 2.69
C LEU A 271 53.45 62.21 2.95
N ARG A 272 52.94 62.77 4.06
CA ARG A 272 53.16 64.18 4.45
C ARG A 272 54.54 64.47 5.03
N HIS A 273 55.27 63.43 5.46
CA HIS A 273 56.59 63.56 6.08
C HIS A 273 57.76 63.22 5.15
N LEU A 274 57.46 62.89 3.87
CA LEU A 274 58.42 62.77 2.77
C LEU A 274 58.48 64.07 1.97
#